data_AF-A0A424MUQ8-F1
#
_entry.id   AF-A0A424MUQ8-F1
#
_cell.length_a   1.000
_cell.length_b   1.000
_cell.length_c   1.000
_cell.angle_alpha   90.00
_cell.angle_beta   90.00
_cell.angle_gamma   90.00
#
_symmetry.space_group_name_H-M   'P 1'
#
loop_
_entity.id
_entity.type
_entity.pdbx_description
1 polymer ?
#
loop_
_entity_poly.entity_id
_entity_poly.type
_entity_poly.pdbx_seq_one_letter_code
_entity_poly.pdbx_strand_id
1 'polypeptide(L)'
;MLAIFGISVFVSTLVGVLWSTSRRWRALAEHYASPDARSSEVRHMQNAVLIGLGSFKSLKGIVSIGVNDAGVSLRVMPLFSLFHEPLFIPHSDIQGWSTSWYLDGESTELQFRSTPDIKMVVPTETAEWIEGYAGHQMVLKSIEPPTGKAGQGWRLLLLVHASMALMMLGWLAHMFLFQAFI
;
A
#
# COMPACT_ATOMS: atom_id res chain seq x y z
N MET A 1 29.57 20.40 16.70
CA MET A 1 28.51 21.27 16.14
C MET A 1 28.03 20.78 14.77
N LEU A 2 28.89 20.70 13.74
CA LEU A 2 28.48 20.26 12.38
C LEU A 2 27.83 18.86 12.35
N ALA A 3 28.40 17.88 13.07
CA ALA A 3 27.84 16.54 13.15
C ALA A 3 26.44 16.50 13.78
N ILE A 4 26.19 17.29 14.83
CA ILE A 4 24.89 17.37 15.51
C ILE A 4 23.84 17.96 14.56
N PHE A 5 24.20 19.02 13.82
CA PHE A 5 23.33 19.61 12.82
C PHE A 5 22.99 18.62 11.70
N GLY A 6 24.01 17.93 11.15
CA GLY A 6 23.83 16.91 10.12
C GLY A 6 22.91 15.77 10.58
N ILE A 7 23.13 15.25 11.79
CA ILE A 7 22.28 14.20 12.38
C ILE A 7 20.85 14.70 12.57
N SER A 8 20.66 15.92 13.06
CA SER A 8 19.32 16.48 13.28
C SER A 8 18.52 16.62 11.98
N VAL A 9 19.15 17.14 10.92
CA VAL A 9 18.51 17.24 9.60
C VAL A 9 18.16 15.86 9.07
N PHE A 10 19.10 14.91 9.12
CA PHE A 10 18.88 13.55 8.67
C PHE A 10 17.72 12.86 9.40
N VAL A 11 17.69 12.92 10.74
CA VAL A 11 16.61 12.33 11.55
C VAL A 11 15.27 12.98 11.24
N SER A 12 15.23 14.32 11.12
CA SER A 12 13.98 15.05 10.83
C SER A 12 13.42 14.69 9.46
N THR A 13 14.28 14.61 8.44
CA THR A 13 13.89 14.18 7.09
C THR A 13 13.43 12.72 7.10
N LEU A 14 14.15 11.82 7.76
CA LEU A 14 13.79 10.41 7.85
C LEU A 14 12.43 10.22 8.53
N VAL A 15 12.21 10.87 9.68
CA VAL A 15 10.92 10.85 10.40
C VAL A 15 9.80 11.41 9.54
N GLY A 16 10.02 12.54 8.87
CA GLY A 16 9.03 13.15 7.97
C GLY A 16 8.63 12.25 6.81
N VAL A 17 9.60 11.56 6.19
CA VAL A 17 9.34 10.57 5.13
C VAL A 17 8.55 9.38 5.68
N LEU A 18 8.98 8.80 6.80
CA LEU A 18 8.30 7.65 7.41
C LEU A 18 6.84 8.00 7.77
N TRP A 19 6.63 9.14 8.42
CA TRP A 19 5.29 9.68 8.76
C TRP A 19 4.41 9.92 7.53
N SER A 20 4.97 10.51 6.48
CA SER A 20 4.24 10.75 5.22
C SER A 20 3.83 9.43 4.55
N THR A 21 4.72 8.43 4.56
CA THR A 21 4.43 7.13 3.94
C THR A 21 3.44 6.27 4.73
N SER A 22 3.27 6.52 6.03
CA SER A 22 2.34 5.78 6.89
C SER A 22 0.91 6.33 6.91
N ARG A 23 0.63 7.41 6.18
CA ARG A 23 -0.68 8.10 6.18
C ARG A 23 -1.88 7.17 6.01
N ARG A 24 -1.80 6.19 5.10
CA ARG A 24 -2.88 5.21 4.87
C ARG A 24 -3.07 4.28 6.06
N TRP A 25 -1.97 3.79 6.62
CA TRP A 25 -2.01 2.92 7.78
C TRP A 25 -2.60 3.65 8.98
N ARG A 26 -2.23 4.91 9.18
CA ARG A 26 -2.77 5.74 10.26
C ARG A 26 -4.25 6.03 10.10
N ALA A 27 -4.72 6.27 8.88
CA ALA A 27 -6.15 6.40 8.60
C ALA A 27 -6.92 5.09 8.86
N LEU A 28 -6.31 3.91 8.66
CA LEU A 28 -6.90 2.66 9.16
C LEU A 28 -6.87 2.59 10.69
N ALA A 29 -5.78 3.01 11.33
CA ALA A 29 -5.61 3.01 12.79
C ALA A 29 -6.66 3.88 13.50
N GLU A 30 -7.11 4.97 12.88
CA GLU A 30 -8.19 5.81 13.42
C GLU A 30 -9.48 5.02 13.73
N HIS A 31 -9.73 3.92 13.02
CA HIS A 31 -10.92 3.08 13.21
C HIS A 31 -10.62 1.68 13.76
N TYR A 32 -9.43 1.15 13.50
CA TYR A 32 -9.10 -0.26 13.76
C TYR A 32 -7.88 -0.45 14.68
N ALA A 33 -7.29 0.59 15.27
CA ALA A 33 -6.18 0.43 16.20
C ALA A 33 -6.57 -0.51 17.35
N SER A 34 -5.82 -1.59 17.52
CA SER A 34 -6.04 -2.56 18.58
C SER A 34 -4.74 -3.27 18.93
N PRO A 35 -3.98 -2.76 19.94
CA PRO A 35 -2.72 -3.36 20.35
C PRO A 35 -2.89 -4.77 20.94
N ASP A 36 -4.03 -5.03 21.59
CA ASP A 36 -4.31 -6.26 22.33
C ASP A 36 -4.98 -7.36 21.50
N ALA A 37 -5.20 -7.14 20.21
CA ALA A 37 -5.81 -8.12 19.34
C ALA A 37 -4.99 -9.41 19.30
N ARG A 38 -5.61 -10.52 19.74
CA ARG A 38 -5.01 -11.85 19.75
C ARG A 38 -5.41 -12.60 18.49
N SER A 39 -4.43 -13.04 17.73
CA SER A 39 -4.64 -13.91 16.56
C SER A 39 -4.51 -15.36 17.00
N SER A 40 -5.39 -16.22 16.49
CA SER A 40 -5.26 -17.67 16.66
C SER A 40 -4.15 -18.23 15.76
N GLU A 41 -4.08 -17.72 14.52
CA GLU A 41 -3.09 -18.08 13.52
C GLU A 41 -2.47 -16.81 12.94
N VAL A 42 -1.19 -16.89 12.56
CA VAL A 42 -0.44 -15.74 12.01
C VAL A 42 0.43 -16.19 10.85
N ARG A 43 0.31 -15.50 9.71
CA ARG A 43 1.25 -15.56 8.60
C ARG A 43 2.14 -14.32 8.63
N HIS A 44 3.45 -14.52 8.68
CA HIS A 44 4.45 -13.44 8.70
C HIS A 44 4.94 -13.10 7.29
N MET A 45 5.53 -11.90 7.13
CA MET A 45 6.18 -11.45 5.88
C MET A 45 5.27 -11.55 4.65
N GLN A 46 3.99 -11.26 4.83
CA GLN A 46 3.00 -11.32 3.78
C GLN A 46 3.12 -10.15 2.83
N ASN A 47 2.46 -10.29 1.67
CA ASN A 47 2.38 -9.24 0.67
C ASN A 47 1.03 -8.56 0.80
N ALA A 48 1.04 -7.27 1.11
CA ALA A 48 -0.15 -6.44 1.06
C ALA A 48 0.19 -5.11 0.40
N VAL A 49 -0.78 -4.52 -0.27
CA VAL A 49 -0.64 -3.18 -0.84
C VAL A 49 -1.84 -2.35 -0.43
N LEU A 50 -1.59 -1.21 0.22
CA LEU A 50 -2.63 -0.25 0.56
C LEU A 50 -2.82 0.73 -0.59
N ILE A 51 -4.03 0.81 -1.12
CA ILE A 51 -4.50 1.80 -2.10
C ILE A 51 -5.38 2.81 -1.38
N GLY A 52 -5.26 4.08 -1.71
CA GLY A 52 -6.16 5.11 -1.21
C GLY A 52 -5.48 6.46 -1.17
N LEU A 53 -6.20 7.55 -0.90
CA LEU A 53 -5.61 8.88 -0.71
C LEU A 53 -4.68 9.32 -1.88
N GLY A 54 -5.01 8.97 -3.12
CA GLY A 54 -4.29 9.40 -4.33
C GLY A 54 -2.97 8.67 -4.65
N SER A 55 -2.56 7.66 -3.89
CA SER A 55 -1.41 6.79 -4.26
C SER A 55 -1.52 5.39 -3.64
N PHE A 56 -0.48 4.56 -3.77
CA PHE A 56 -0.41 3.24 -3.18
C PHE A 56 0.84 3.08 -2.32
N LYS A 57 0.82 2.14 -1.37
CA LYS A 57 1.96 1.75 -0.55
C LYS A 57 2.05 0.24 -0.49
N SER A 58 3.14 -0.31 -1.02
CA SER A 58 3.45 -1.72 -0.84
C SER A 58 4.02 -1.97 0.56
N LEU A 59 3.53 -3.03 1.20
CA LEU A 59 3.97 -3.58 2.47
C LEU A 59 4.58 -4.98 2.29
N LYS A 60 5.13 -5.24 1.09
CA LYS A 60 5.75 -6.51 0.70
C LYS A 60 6.78 -6.97 1.72
N GLY A 61 6.58 -8.15 2.30
CA GLY A 61 7.53 -8.81 3.19
C GLY A 61 7.67 -8.18 4.59
N ILE A 62 6.88 -7.16 4.91
CA ILE A 62 6.99 -6.44 6.20
C ILE A 62 5.71 -6.49 7.05
N VAL A 63 4.61 -7.00 6.50
CA VAL A 63 3.35 -7.15 7.23
C VAL A 63 3.15 -8.59 7.69
N SER A 64 2.69 -8.75 8.92
CA SER A 64 2.14 -9.99 9.45
C SER A 64 0.63 -9.87 9.49
N ILE A 65 -0.06 -10.90 8.98
CA ILE A 65 -1.51 -10.99 8.96
C ILE A 65 -1.87 -12.12 9.91
N GLY A 66 -2.63 -11.82 10.94
CA GLY A 66 -3.18 -12.80 11.86
C GLY A 66 -4.68 -12.85 11.78
N VAL A 67 -5.26 -14.01 12.06
CA VAL A 67 -6.71 -14.25 11.97
C VAL A 67 -7.22 -14.92 13.23
N ASN A 68 -8.47 -14.63 13.57
CA ASN A 68 -9.26 -15.33 14.57
C ASN A 68 -10.74 -15.29 14.13
N ASP A 69 -11.64 -15.87 14.93
CA ASP A 69 -13.08 -15.94 14.62
C ASP A 69 -13.76 -14.58 14.54
N ALA A 70 -13.15 -13.52 15.10
CA ALA A 70 -13.72 -12.18 15.16
C ALA A 70 -13.21 -11.24 14.05
N GLY A 71 -12.01 -11.47 13.52
CA GLY A 71 -11.42 -10.58 12.53
C GLY A 71 -9.96 -10.87 12.17
N VAL A 72 -9.36 -9.86 11.53
CA VAL A 72 -8.00 -9.88 10.99
C VAL A 72 -7.14 -8.86 11.72
N SER A 73 -6.06 -9.33 12.33
CA SER A 73 -5.01 -8.47 12.88
C SER A 73 -3.94 -8.17 11.83
N LEU A 74 -3.52 -6.92 11.70
CA LEU A 74 -2.42 -6.51 10.83
C LEU A 74 -1.32 -5.87 11.67
N ARG A 75 -0.09 -6.36 11.51
CA ARG A 75 1.09 -5.81 12.22
C ARG A 75 2.26 -5.66 11.29
N VAL A 76 2.90 -4.49 11.32
CA VAL A 76 4.17 -4.29 10.63
C VAL A 76 5.32 -4.76 11.53
N MET A 77 6.39 -5.29 10.93
CA MET A 77 7.59 -5.69 11.66
C MET A 77 8.11 -4.58 12.60
N PRO A 78 8.66 -4.90 13.78
CA PRO A 78 9.08 -3.92 14.79
C PRO A 78 10.01 -2.81 14.28
N LEU A 79 10.91 -3.13 13.34
CA LEU A 79 11.82 -2.14 12.75
C LEU A 79 11.11 -1.03 11.96
N PHE A 80 9.85 -1.26 11.55
CA PHE A 80 9.05 -0.32 10.76
C PHE A 80 7.75 0.09 11.48
N SER A 81 7.57 -0.28 12.76
CA SER A 81 6.29 -0.13 13.47
C SER A 81 6.03 1.26 14.05
N LEU A 82 7.04 2.16 14.09
CA LEU A 82 6.95 3.49 14.73
C LEU A 82 5.72 4.33 14.31
N PHE A 83 5.22 4.13 13.10
CA PHE A 83 4.02 4.81 12.59
C PHE A 83 2.96 3.84 12.05
N HIS A 84 3.07 2.57 12.41
CA HIS A 84 2.20 1.49 11.98
C HIS A 84 1.64 0.76 13.21
N GLU A 85 0.68 1.41 13.87
CA GLU A 85 0.00 0.84 15.04
C GLU A 85 -0.69 -0.49 14.68
N PRO A 86 -0.63 -1.53 15.53
CA PRO A 86 -1.34 -2.78 15.28
C PRO A 86 -2.83 -2.54 15.01
N LEU A 87 -3.34 -3.14 13.93
CA LEU A 87 -4.73 -3.02 13.53
C LEU A 87 -5.48 -4.32 13.80
N PHE A 88 -6.78 -4.22 14.09
CA PHE A 88 -7.71 -5.33 14.11
C PHE A 88 -9.00 -4.95 13.41
N ILE A 89 -9.28 -5.64 12.31
CA ILE A 89 -10.40 -5.37 11.41
C ILE A 89 -11.41 -6.51 11.55
N PRO A 90 -12.63 -6.24 12.04
CA PRO A 90 -13.67 -7.27 12.15
C PRO A 90 -14.04 -7.84 10.79
N HIS A 91 -14.29 -9.15 10.70
CA HIS A 91 -14.65 -9.81 9.43
C HIS A 91 -15.87 -9.17 8.76
N SER A 92 -16.86 -8.76 9.56
CA SER A 92 -18.07 -8.08 9.08
C SER A 92 -17.82 -6.75 8.38
N ASP A 93 -16.66 -6.14 8.62
CA ASP A 93 -16.26 -4.87 8.02
C ASP A 93 -15.45 -5.04 6.73
N ILE A 94 -15.07 -6.28 6.40
CA ILE A 94 -14.28 -6.62 5.22
C ILE A 94 -15.19 -7.08 4.09
N GLN A 95 -15.01 -6.47 2.92
CA GLN A 95 -15.59 -6.95 1.66
C GLN A 95 -14.46 -7.21 0.69
N GLY A 96 -14.51 -8.33 -0.03
CA GLY A 96 -13.48 -8.71 -0.99
C GLY A 96 -14.00 -8.74 -2.42
N TRP A 97 -13.15 -8.38 -3.38
CA TRP A 97 -13.39 -8.54 -4.81
C TRP A 97 -12.15 -9.13 -5.47
N SER A 98 -12.35 -10.13 -6.33
CA SER A 98 -11.27 -10.66 -7.16
C SER A 98 -10.74 -9.58 -8.11
N THR A 99 -9.43 -9.50 -8.23
CA THR A 99 -8.75 -8.55 -9.12
C THR A 99 -7.41 -9.12 -9.59
N SER A 100 -6.95 -8.67 -10.76
CA SER A 100 -5.58 -8.92 -11.22
C SER A 100 -4.74 -7.68 -10.97
N TRP A 101 -3.81 -7.74 -10.01
CA TRP A 101 -2.79 -6.69 -9.84
C TRP A 101 -1.43 -7.15 -10.38
N TYR A 102 -0.45 -6.24 -10.41
CA TYR A 102 0.72 -6.24 -11.30
C TYR A 102 1.53 -7.55 -11.25
N LEU A 103 1.93 -8.04 -12.43
CA LEU A 103 2.68 -9.30 -12.69
C LEU A 103 1.87 -10.60 -12.48
N ASP A 104 0.71 -10.70 -13.16
CA ASP A 104 -0.03 -11.96 -13.44
C ASP A 104 -0.43 -12.83 -12.24
N GLY A 105 -0.43 -12.28 -11.02
CA GLY A 105 -0.88 -12.98 -9.83
C GLY A 105 -2.34 -12.69 -9.49
N GLU A 106 -3.14 -13.74 -9.28
CA GLU A 106 -4.48 -13.59 -8.72
C GLU A 106 -4.41 -12.88 -7.37
N SER A 107 -5.16 -11.79 -7.26
CA SER A 107 -5.20 -10.94 -6.08
C SER A 107 -6.64 -10.69 -5.66
N THR A 108 -6.83 -10.31 -4.41
CA THR A 108 -8.13 -9.91 -3.89
C THR A 108 -8.01 -8.52 -3.28
N GLU A 109 -8.84 -7.61 -3.77
CA GLU A 109 -9.00 -6.29 -3.18
C GLU A 109 -9.97 -6.39 -2.00
N LEU A 110 -9.50 -6.00 -0.82
CA LEU A 110 -10.26 -5.90 0.40
C LEU A 110 -10.61 -4.43 0.65
N GLN A 111 -11.90 -4.12 0.74
CA GLN A 111 -12.39 -2.83 1.19
C GLN A 111 -12.89 -2.95 2.62
N PHE A 112 -12.70 -1.88 3.39
CA PHE A 112 -13.10 -1.81 4.78
C PHE A 112 -14.25 -0.81 4.93
N ARG A 113 -15.35 -1.22 5.55
CA ARG A 113 -16.58 -0.42 5.65
C ARG A 113 -16.36 0.90 6.40
N SER A 114 -15.60 0.90 7.50
CA SER A 114 -15.33 2.12 8.26
C SER A 114 -14.31 3.05 7.58
N THR A 115 -13.59 2.59 6.56
CA THR A 115 -12.58 3.38 5.81
C THR A 115 -12.65 3.07 4.31
N PRO A 116 -13.75 3.40 3.61
CA PRO A 116 -14.02 2.95 2.24
C PRO A 116 -13.04 3.51 1.20
N ASP A 117 -12.36 4.61 1.52
CA ASP A 117 -11.35 5.27 0.69
C ASP A 117 -9.99 4.55 0.70
N ILE A 118 -9.81 3.59 1.61
CA ILE A 118 -8.60 2.78 1.73
C ILE A 118 -8.95 1.33 1.47
N LYS A 119 -8.24 0.75 0.52
CA LYS A 119 -8.36 -0.63 0.10
C LYS A 119 -7.03 -1.33 0.33
N MET A 120 -7.08 -2.61 0.63
CA MET A 120 -5.90 -3.45 0.78
C MET A 120 -5.97 -4.58 -0.22
N VAL A 121 -4.96 -4.71 -1.07
CA VAL A 121 -4.88 -5.86 -1.97
C VAL A 121 -3.88 -6.85 -1.42
N VAL A 122 -4.29 -8.11 -1.40
CA VAL A 122 -3.51 -9.26 -0.94
C VAL A 122 -3.56 -10.37 -2.01
N PRO A 123 -2.64 -11.35 -2.01
CA PRO A 123 -2.77 -12.55 -2.83
C PRO A 123 -4.09 -13.26 -2.55
N THR A 124 -4.72 -13.85 -3.58
CA THR A 124 -6.02 -14.55 -3.42
C THR A 124 -5.94 -15.65 -2.38
N GLU A 125 -4.88 -16.46 -2.36
CA GLU A 125 -4.67 -17.49 -1.32
C GLU A 125 -4.70 -16.92 0.11
N THR A 126 -4.21 -15.69 0.30
CA THR A 126 -4.27 -15.02 1.61
C THR A 126 -5.69 -14.58 1.95
N ALA A 127 -6.46 -14.09 0.97
CA ALA A 127 -7.84 -13.71 1.18
C ALA A 127 -8.74 -14.93 1.45
N GLU A 128 -8.56 -16.02 0.71
CA GLU A 128 -9.25 -17.29 0.93
C GLU A 128 -8.91 -17.88 2.30
N TRP A 129 -7.63 -17.81 2.71
CA TRP A 129 -7.22 -18.20 4.05
C TRP A 129 -7.92 -17.38 5.13
N ILE A 130 -8.07 -16.07 4.96
CA ILE A 130 -8.83 -15.21 5.87
C ILE A 130 -10.31 -15.61 5.89
N GLU A 131 -10.92 -15.79 4.72
CA GLU A 131 -12.34 -16.17 4.57
C GLU A 131 -12.65 -17.50 5.29
N GLY A 132 -11.71 -18.46 5.24
CA GLY A 132 -11.81 -19.73 5.96
C GLY A 132 -12.02 -19.59 7.48
N TYR A 133 -11.57 -18.49 8.09
CA TYR A 133 -11.82 -18.16 9.51
C TYR A 133 -13.02 -17.24 9.72
N ALA A 134 -13.41 -16.48 8.69
CA ALA A 134 -14.53 -15.56 8.77
C ALA A 134 -15.90 -16.25 8.75
N GLY A 135 -15.95 -17.51 8.29
CA GLY A 135 -17.21 -18.22 8.07
C GLY A 135 -18.08 -17.45 7.06
N HIS A 136 -19.25 -16.99 7.47
CA HIS A 136 -20.17 -16.20 6.63
C HIS A 136 -20.11 -14.69 6.87
N GLN A 137 -19.16 -14.19 7.67
CA GLN A 137 -19.09 -12.78 8.04
C GLN A 137 -18.34 -11.92 7.02
N MET A 138 -17.45 -12.52 6.25
CA MET A 138 -16.73 -11.90 5.15
C MET A 138 -17.29 -12.41 3.83
N VAL A 139 -17.37 -11.54 2.82
CA VAL A 139 -17.88 -11.90 1.50
C VAL A 139 -16.81 -11.64 0.45
N LEU A 140 -16.22 -12.69 -0.09
CA LEU A 140 -15.43 -12.61 -1.32
C LEU A 140 -16.34 -12.66 -2.53
N LYS A 141 -16.33 -11.60 -3.34
CA LYS A 141 -17.07 -11.53 -4.59
C LYS A 141 -16.13 -11.85 -5.75
N SER A 142 -16.58 -12.72 -6.65
CA SER A 142 -15.86 -13.07 -7.88
C SER A 142 -15.93 -11.99 -8.97
N ILE A 143 -16.68 -10.91 -8.73
CA ILE A 143 -16.88 -9.80 -9.69
C ILE A 143 -15.83 -8.72 -9.44
N GLU A 144 -15.36 -8.07 -10.50
CA GLU A 144 -14.47 -6.91 -10.41
C GLU A 144 -15.00 -5.85 -9.42
N PRO A 145 -14.12 -5.17 -8.67
CA PRO A 145 -14.53 -4.16 -7.70
C PRO A 145 -15.33 -3.03 -8.39
N PRO A 146 -16.36 -2.48 -7.72
CA PRO A 146 -17.08 -1.31 -8.23
C PRO A 146 -16.06 -0.20 -8.48
N THR A 147 -15.92 0.14 -9.75
CA THR A 147 -14.82 0.89 -10.34
C THR A 147 -14.41 2.12 -9.51
N GLY A 148 -13.26 1.99 -8.83
CA GLY A 148 -12.51 3.12 -8.27
C GLY A 148 -11.25 3.31 -9.11
N LYS A 149 -11.04 4.51 -9.66
CA LYS A 149 -9.99 4.87 -10.63
C LYS A 149 -8.55 4.74 -10.10
N ALA A 150 -8.14 3.59 -9.60
CA ALA A 150 -6.75 3.30 -9.31
C ALA A 150 -6.01 3.10 -10.64
N GLY A 151 -5.09 4.01 -10.97
CA GLY A 151 -4.23 3.90 -12.15
C GLY A 151 -4.21 5.10 -13.10
N GLN A 152 -5.10 6.08 -12.95
CA GLN A 152 -5.07 7.25 -13.85
C GLN A 152 -3.79 8.11 -13.67
N GLY A 153 -3.24 8.16 -12.45
CA GLY A 153 -2.01 8.88 -12.14
C GLY A 153 -0.75 8.31 -12.81
N TRP A 154 -0.70 6.99 -13.08
CA TRP A 154 0.45 6.37 -13.74
C TRP A 154 0.53 6.80 -15.22
N ARG A 155 -0.62 6.93 -15.88
CA ARG A 155 -0.69 7.44 -17.26
C ARG A 155 -0.20 8.87 -17.35
N LEU A 156 -0.55 9.71 -16.38
CA LEU A 156 -0.05 11.09 -16.30
C LEU A 156 1.46 11.13 -16.06
N LEU A 157 1.97 10.27 -15.15
CA LEU A 157 3.40 10.18 -14.85
C LEU A 157 4.21 9.70 -16.07
N LEU A 158 3.70 8.72 -16.84
CA LEU A 158 4.29 8.32 -18.11
C LEU A 158 4.31 9.44 -19.12
N LEU A 159 3.20 10.18 -19.27
CA LEU A 159 3.12 11.28 -20.24
C LEU A 159 4.16 12.36 -19.90
N VAL A 160 4.34 12.68 -18.62
CA VAL A 160 5.36 13.64 -18.17
C VAL A 160 6.78 13.11 -18.42
N HIS A 161 7.06 11.83 -18.16
CA HIS A 161 8.39 11.28 -18.43
C HIS A 161 8.69 11.18 -19.93
N ALA A 162 7.70 10.79 -20.74
CA ALA A 162 7.83 10.75 -22.18
C ALA A 162 8.08 12.15 -22.77
N SER A 163 7.40 13.19 -22.26
CA SER A 163 7.63 14.56 -22.71
C SER A 163 9.02 15.07 -22.32
N MET A 164 9.50 14.79 -21.11
CA MET A 164 10.86 15.13 -20.68
C MET A 164 11.92 14.42 -21.54
N ALA A 165 11.74 13.13 -21.83
CA ALA A 165 12.67 12.37 -22.68
C ALA A 165 12.74 12.96 -24.10
N LEU A 166 11.60 13.32 -24.69
CA LEU A 166 11.55 13.97 -26.01
C LEU A 166 12.22 15.34 -26.02
N MET A 167 12.03 16.15 -24.97
CA MET A 167 12.72 17.44 -24.83
C MET A 167 14.24 17.28 -24.75
N MET A 168 14.72 16.30 -23.96
CA MET A 168 16.15 16.00 -23.88
C MET A 168 16.72 15.54 -25.23
N LEU A 169 16.02 14.66 -25.95
CA LEU A 169 16.44 14.22 -27.28
C LEU A 169 16.49 15.38 -28.28
N GLY A 170 15.48 16.26 -28.26
CA GLY A 170 15.46 17.45 -29.11
C GLY A 170 16.61 18.42 -28.81
N TRP A 171 16.93 18.63 -27.54
CA TRP A 171 18.06 19.47 -27.13
C TRP A 171 19.41 18.88 -27.55
N LEU A 172 19.61 17.57 -27.37
CA LEU A 172 20.81 16.87 -27.84
C LEU A 172 20.98 16.93 -29.36
N ALA A 173 19.89 16.73 -30.12
CA ALA A 173 19.91 16.86 -31.58
C ALA A 173 20.27 18.29 -32.02
N HIS A 174 19.71 19.30 -31.36
CA HIS A 174 20.04 20.70 -31.61
C HIS A 174 21.53 20.97 -31.33
N MET A 175 22.07 20.48 -30.22
CA MET A 175 23.50 20.62 -29.90
C MET A 175 24.40 19.99 -30.96
N PHE A 176 24.07 18.77 -31.41
CA PHE A 176 24.83 18.07 -32.45
C PHE A 176 24.82 18.81 -33.79
N LEU A 177 23.64 19.32 -34.20
CA LEU A 177 23.52 20.07 -35.45
C LEU A 177 24.33 21.37 -35.40
N PHE A 178 24.26 22.14 -34.30
CA PHE A 178 25.01 23.40 -34.19
C PHE A 178 26.52 23.21 -34.06
N GLN A 179 26.99 22.11 -33.44
CA GLN A 179 28.42 21.81 -33.40
C GLN A 179 29.00 21.31 -34.73
N ALA A 180 28.16 20.84 -35.67
CA ALA A 180 28.60 20.40 -36.99
C ALA A 180 28.84 21.56 -37.99
N PHE A 181 28.42 22.79 -37.65
CA PHE A 181 28.56 23.98 -38.50
C PHE A 181 29.60 25.00 -37.99
N ILE A 182 30.40 24.62 -36.98
CA ILE A 182 31.56 25.38 -36.48
C ILE A 182 32.81 24.55 -36.75
#